data_AF-A0ABC9BXU5-F1
#
_entry.id   AF-A0ABC9BXU5-F1
#
_cell.length_a   1.000
_cell.length_b   1.000
_cell.length_c   1.000
_cell.angle_alpha   90.00
_cell.angle_beta   90.00
_cell.angle_gamma   90.00
#
_symmetry.space_group_name_H-M   'P 1'
#
loop_
_entity.id
_entity.type
_entity.pdbx_description
1 polymer ?
#
loop_
_entity_poly.entity_id
_entity_poly.type
_entity_poly.pdbx_seq_one_letter_code
_entity_poly.pdbx_strand_id
1 'polypeptide(L)'
;MRYTQCNDPSVGQQCFHEPTPILQIFNVKLQTYLANVADPVEVYGIVAVRDDEDYCRNYLFNRSRGNPLDISLTGGYLCLLSPRRGMSMRFNCLIEVDIRVKALGDDDTEDKTRADGCMELIEDRIYFEKLTTCTMSGPYGSVAFDYDIFRYGFEATIELDFLEVPEGGFGMQMCPQDPHQD
;
A
#
# COMPACT_ATOMS: atom_id res chain seq x y z
N MET A 1 5.84 -0.23 -14.33
CA MET A 1 7.12 -0.30 -15.04
C MET A 1 7.88 -1.49 -14.50
N ARG A 2 8.23 -2.46 -15.35
CA ARG A 2 9.18 -3.51 -14.99
C ARG A 2 10.44 -3.35 -15.83
N TYR A 3 11.50 -2.86 -15.20
CA TYR A 3 12.78 -2.58 -15.87
C TYR A 3 13.74 -3.77 -15.91
N THR A 4 13.25 -4.97 -15.63
CA THR A 4 14.08 -6.15 -15.39
C THR A 4 14.67 -6.78 -16.65
N GLN A 5 14.20 -6.41 -17.86
CA GLN A 5 14.70 -7.00 -19.10
C GLN A 5 14.80 -5.96 -20.21
N CYS A 6 15.92 -5.25 -20.23
CA CYS A 6 16.30 -4.44 -21.37
C CYS A 6 17.00 -5.33 -22.41
N ASN A 7 16.23 -6.16 -23.12
CA ASN A 7 16.75 -7.03 -24.18
C ASN A 7 16.59 -6.35 -25.55
N ASP A 8 17.32 -5.25 -25.79
CA ASP A 8 17.54 -4.78 -27.16
C ASP A 8 18.90 -5.31 -27.66
N PRO A 9 18.93 -6.28 -28.58
CA PRO A 9 20.15 -6.85 -29.13
C PRO A 9 20.88 -5.89 -30.10
N SER A 10 20.34 -4.70 -30.37
CA SER A 10 20.97 -3.70 -31.23
C SER A 10 21.98 -2.84 -30.46
N VAL A 11 23.19 -3.37 -30.35
CA VAL A 11 24.49 -2.66 -30.26
C VAL A 11 24.47 -1.26 -29.60
N GLY A 12 24.79 -1.23 -28.30
CA GLY A 12 25.41 -0.05 -27.67
C GLY A 12 24.51 1.13 -27.29
N GLN A 13 23.18 1.02 -27.41
CA GLN A 13 22.30 1.99 -26.75
C GLN A 13 22.21 1.68 -25.25
N GLN A 14 22.65 2.64 -24.42
CA GLN A 14 22.24 2.68 -23.02
C GLN A 14 20.72 2.61 -22.98
N CYS A 15 20.17 1.69 -22.19
CA CYS A 15 18.76 1.69 -21.90
C CYS A 15 18.42 2.95 -21.10
N PHE A 16 17.89 3.95 -21.79
CA PHE A 16 17.37 5.16 -21.16
C PHE A 16 16.01 4.84 -20.55
N HIS A 17 16.04 4.34 -19.31
CA HIS A 17 14.85 4.30 -18.49
C HIS A 17 14.69 5.65 -17.82
N GLU A 18 13.64 6.37 -18.19
CA GLU A 18 13.31 7.62 -17.52
C GLU A 18 12.65 7.30 -16.17
N PRO A 19 13.09 7.96 -15.09
CA PRO A 19 12.39 7.85 -13.82
C PRO A 19 10.95 8.36 -13.98
N THR A 20 9.98 7.72 -13.33
CA THR A 20 8.60 8.20 -13.34
C THR A 20 8.10 8.45 -11.93
N PRO A 21 7.01 9.20 -11.79
CA PRO A 21 6.32 9.28 -10.51
C PRO A 21 5.96 7.90 -9.97
N ILE A 22 6.26 7.65 -8.68
CA ILE A 22 5.87 6.43 -7.97
C ILE A 22 5.15 6.81 -6.68
N LEU A 23 3.96 6.25 -6.48
CA LEU A 23 3.23 6.27 -5.21
C LEU A 23 3.87 5.28 -4.24
N GLN A 24 4.12 5.72 -3.01
CA GLN A 24 4.48 4.87 -1.90
C GLN A 24 3.49 5.07 -0.75
N ILE A 25 2.79 4.00 -0.38
CA ILE A 25 1.90 3.98 0.79
C ILE A 25 2.70 3.42 1.97
N PHE A 26 2.87 4.22 3.01
CA PHE A 26 3.67 3.85 4.19
C PHE A 26 2.85 3.09 5.22
N ASN A 27 1.61 3.52 5.46
CA ASN A 27 0.72 2.84 6.38
C ASN A 27 -0.74 3.05 5.99
N VAL A 28 -1.59 2.14 6.49
CA VAL A 28 -3.04 2.26 6.44
C VAL A 28 -3.58 2.11 7.84
N LYS A 29 -4.27 3.13 8.33
CA LYS A 29 -4.78 3.23 9.69
C LYS A 29 -6.31 3.22 9.71
N LEU A 30 -6.88 2.32 10.49
CA LEU A 30 -8.29 2.28 10.82
C LEU A 30 -8.56 3.21 12.00
N GLN A 31 -9.53 4.10 11.83
CA GLN A 31 -10.04 4.96 12.90
C GLN A 31 -11.49 4.57 13.20
N THR A 32 -11.84 4.57 14.48
CA THR A 32 -13.19 4.19 14.91
C THR A 32 -13.93 5.38 15.47
N TYR A 33 -15.23 5.46 15.17
CA TYR A 33 -16.14 6.35 15.88
C TYR A 33 -16.74 5.69 17.14
N LEU A 34 -16.42 4.41 17.39
CA LEU A 34 -16.95 3.64 18.51
C LEU A 34 -16.06 3.86 19.74
N ALA A 35 -16.50 4.77 20.61
CA ALA A 35 -15.72 5.33 21.70
C ALA A 35 -15.32 4.35 22.85
N ASN A 36 -15.65 3.06 22.82
CA ASN A 36 -15.62 2.24 24.06
C ASN A 36 -15.23 0.76 23.91
N VAL A 37 -14.59 0.32 22.81
CA VAL A 37 -14.16 -1.09 22.70
C VAL A 37 -12.67 -1.17 23.06
N ALA A 38 -12.36 -1.70 24.24
CA ALA A 38 -10.99 -1.98 24.67
C ALA A 38 -10.43 -3.26 24.03
N ASP A 39 -11.30 -4.07 23.43
CA ASP A 39 -10.96 -5.38 22.88
C ASP A 39 -10.46 -5.29 21.43
N PRO A 40 -9.54 -6.20 21.02
CA PRO A 40 -9.18 -6.36 19.62
C PRO A 40 -10.42 -6.66 18.76
N VAL A 41 -10.41 -6.18 17.52
CA VAL A 41 -11.45 -6.49 16.53
C VAL A 41 -10.87 -7.24 15.35
N GLU A 42 -11.65 -8.18 14.81
CA GLU A 42 -11.31 -8.93 13.61
C GLU A 42 -11.64 -8.10 12.36
N VAL A 43 -10.62 -7.74 11.58
CA VAL A 43 -10.77 -6.94 10.35
C VAL A 43 -10.48 -7.78 9.12
N TYR A 44 -11.30 -7.63 8.08
CA TYR A 44 -11.06 -8.27 6.79
C TYR A 44 -11.44 -7.35 5.64
N GLY A 45 -11.10 -7.77 4.42
CA GLY A 45 -11.39 -7.06 3.19
C GLY A 45 -10.15 -6.81 2.35
N ILE A 46 -10.18 -5.76 1.54
CA ILE A 46 -9.11 -5.41 0.59
C ILE A 46 -8.71 -3.95 0.69
N VAL A 47 -7.43 -3.71 0.44
CA VAL A 47 -6.88 -2.44 -0.03
C VAL A 47 -6.05 -2.77 -1.25
N ALA A 48 -6.33 -2.12 -2.38
CA ALA A 48 -5.58 -2.31 -3.61
C ALA A 48 -5.35 -0.98 -4.32
N VAL A 49 -4.22 -0.85 -5.00
CA VAL A 49 -3.94 0.26 -5.91
C VAL A 49 -4.05 -0.24 -7.35
N ARG A 50 -4.69 0.55 -8.21
CA ARG A 50 -4.76 0.35 -9.65
C ARG A 50 -4.12 1.56 -10.30
N ASP A 51 -3.08 1.32 -11.07
CA ASP A 51 -2.35 2.34 -11.81
C ASP A 51 -2.40 2.05 -13.31
N ASP A 52 -1.70 2.86 -14.09
CA ASP A 52 -1.66 2.81 -15.55
C ASP A 52 -0.84 1.66 -16.14
N GLU A 53 -0.14 0.88 -15.31
CA GLU A 53 0.70 -0.20 -15.81
C GLU A 53 -0.13 -1.33 -16.43
N ASP A 54 -1.17 -1.77 -15.71
CA ASP A 54 -2.05 -2.86 -16.14
C ASP A 54 -3.50 -2.71 -15.65
N TYR A 55 -3.81 -1.63 -14.90
CA TYR A 55 -5.11 -1.37 -14.24
C TYR A 55 -5.62 -2.51 -13.33
N CYS A 56 -4.81 -3.52 -13.08
CA CYS A 56 -5.11 -4.64 -12.20
C CYS A 56 -4.85 -4.24 -10.75
N ARG A 57 -5.47 -4.96 -9.82
CA ARG A 57 -5.32 -4.71 -8.38
C ARG A 57 -3.93 -5.12 -7.91
N ASN A 58 -3.12 -4.14 -7.50
CA ASN A 58 -1.93 -4.34 -6.70
C ASN A 58 -2.33 -4.31 -5.21
N TYR A 59 -2.57 -5.49 -4.64
CA TYR A 59 -3.10 -5.63 -3.28
C TYR A 59 -2.07 -5.23 -2.22
N LEU A 60 -2.43 -4.27 -1.38
CA LEU A 60 -1.70 -3.89 -0.16
C LEU A 60 -2.29 -4.56 1.08
N PHE A 61 -3.57 -4.92 1.05
CA PHE A 61 -4.22 -5.74 2.06
C PHE A 61 -5.23 -6.65 1.36
N ASN A 62 -5.27 -7.93 1.74
CA ASN A 62 -6.21 -8.89 1.18
C ASN A 62 -6.44 -10.02 2.20
N ARG A 63 -7.52 -9.90 2.96
CA ARG A 63 -7.93 -10.88 3.96
C ARG A 63 -9.39 -11.24 3.74
N SER A 64 -9.68 -12.52 3.63
CA SER A 64 -11.07 -13.00 3.61
C SER A 64 -11.70 -12.91 5.00
N ARG A 65 -13.03 -12.87 5.08
CA ARG A 65 -13.76 -12.95 6.37
C ARG A 65 -13.37 -14.16 7.22
N GLY A 66 -13.05 -15.30 6.61
CA GLY A 66 -12.62 -16.53 7.30
C GLY A 66 -11.17 -16.53 7.77
N ASN A 67 -10.40 -15.50 7.44
CA ASN A 67 -9.00 -15.32 7.86
C ASN A 67 -8.75 -13.81 8.11
N PRO A 68 -9.40 -13.23 9.14
CA PRO A 68 -9.26 -11.82 9.45
C PRO A 68 -7.91 -11.49 10.09
N LEU A 69 -7.63 -10.20 10.22
CA LEU A 69 -6.53 -9.65 11.01
C LEU A 69 -7.08 -9.14 12.34
N ASP A 70 -6.54 -9.62 13.45
CA ASP A 70 -6.80 -9.04 14.77
C ASP A 70 -6.08 -7.70 14.90
N ILE A 71 -6.83 -6.63 15.13
CA ILE A 71 -6.26 -5.29 15.30
C ILE A 71 -6.61 -4.73 16.66
N SER A 72 -5.59 -4.24 17.37
CA SER A 72 -5.78 -3.46 18.59
C SER A 72 -6.17 -2.02 18.22
N LEU A 73 -7.24 -1.53 18.83
CA LEU A 73 -7.82 -0.21 18.53
C LEU A 73 -6.96 0.97 18.99
N THR A 74 -5.91 0.74 19.79
CA THR A 74 -4.91 1.77 20.19
C THR A 74 -3.84 2.01 19.11
N GLY A 75 -3.63 1.07 18.19
CA GLY A 75 -2.70 1.21 17.06
C GLY A 75 -3.41 1.38 15.72
N GLY A 76 -4.39 0.50 15.44
CA GLY A 76 -5.26 0.61 14.27
C GLY A 76 -4.60 0.41 12.91
N TYR A 77 -3.34 -0.03 12.80
CA TYR A 77 -2.67 -0.20 11.50
C TYR A 77 -2.91 -1.58 10.87
N LEU A 78 -3.23 -1.62 9.58
CA LEU A 78 -3.26 -2.85 8.80
C LEU A 78 -1.85 -3.38 8.58
N CYS A 79 -1.67 -4.69 8.68
CA CYS A 79 -0.46 -5.36 8.24
C CYS A 79 -0.46 -5.44 6.71
N LEU A 80 0.30 -4.55 6.07
CA LEU A 80 0.35 -4.45 4.61
C LEU A 80 1.19 -5.58 4.00
N LEU A 81 0.73 -6.07 2.86
CA LEU A 81 1.48 -6.93 1.97
C LEU A 81 2.58 -6.11 1.28
N SER A 82 3.68 -6.78 0.94
CA SER A 82 4.63 -6.23 -0.03
C SER A 82 3.89 -6.01 -1.36
N PRO A 83 3.91 -4.79 -1.94
CA PRO A 83 3.35 -4.55 -3.25
C PRO A 83 3.96 -5.53 -4.26
N ARG A 84 3.14 -6.06 -5.18
CA ARG A 84 3.62 -7.00 -6.22
C ARG A 84 4.51 -6.33 -7.27
N ARG A 85 4.47 -5.00 -7.33
CA ARG A 85 5.16 -4.10 -8.25
C ARG A 85 5.09 -2.68 -7.71
N GLY A 86 5.87 -1.77 -8.28
CA GLY A 86 5.76 -0.34 -8.03
C GLY A 86 4.38 0.18 -8.44
N MET A 87 3.92 1.22 -7.75
CA MET A 87 2.65 1.89 -8.02
C MET A 87 2.95 3.15 -8.83
N SER A 88 2.79 3.09 -10.15
CA SER A 88 3.07 4.19 -11.07
C SER A 88 2.09 5.33 -10.86
N MET A 89 2.60 6.55 -10.72
CA MET A 89 1.81 7.79 -10.74
C MET A 89 2.02 8.56 -12.04
N ARG A 90 2.40 7.86 -13.12
CA ARG A 90 2.54 8.48 -14.45
C ARG A 90 1.20 9.00 -14.98
N PHE A 91 0.12 8.33 -14.63
CA PHE A 91 -1.26 8.80 -14.80
C PHE A 91 -2.02 8.60 -13.48
N ASN A 92 -3.34 8.86 -13.50
CA ASN A 92 -4.19 8.70 -12.33
C ASN A 92 -4.10 7.29 -11.72
N CYS A 93 -4.01 7.25 -10.39
CA CYS A 93 -4.12 6.02 -9.61
C CYS A 93 -5.47 5.95 -8.92
N LEU A 94 -6.02 4.74 -8.79
CA LEU A 94 -7.19 4.45 -7.97
C LEU A 94 -6.79 3.61 -6.77
N ILE A 95 -7.09 4.10 -5.57
CA ILE A 95 -7.02 3.33 -4.33
C ILE A 95 -8.41 2.75 -4.10
N GLU A 96 -8.54 1.43 -4.23
CA GLU A 96 -9.76 0.65 -3.99
C GLU A 96 -9.72 0.05 -2.58
N VAL A 97 -10.82 0.17 -1.85
CA VAL A 97 -10.88 -0.19 -0.44
C VAL A 97 -12.27 -0.77 -0.13
N ASP A 98 -12.29 -1.94 0.48
CA ASP A 98 -13.46 -2.53 1.13
C ASP A 98 -12.96 -3.14 2.43
N ILE A 99 -13.18 -2.48 3.55
CA ILE A 99 -12.69 -2.90 4.87
C ILE A 99 -13.87 -3.02 5.82
N ARG A 100 -13.95 -4.17 6.48
CA ARG A 100 -15.04 -4.54 7.37
C ARG A 100 -14.50 -5.06 8.69
N VAL A 101 -15.18 -4.73 9.76
CA VAL A 101 -15.01 -5.38 11.06
C VAL A 101 -16.03 -6.49 11.18
N LYS A 102 -15.56 -7.69 11.48
CA LYS A 102 -16.41 -8.85 11.69
C LYS A 102 -17.26 -8.63 12.96
N ALA A 103 -18.53 -9.03 12.89
CA ALA A 103 -19.45 -8.90 14.01
C ALA A 103 -18.98 -9.73 15.22
N LEU A 104 -19.17 -9.19 16.43
CA LEU A 104 -18.77 -9.83 17.69
C LEU A 104 -19.91 -10.68 18.27
N GLY A 105 -19.74 -12.01 18.31
CA GLY A 105 -20.67 -12.92 18.99
C GLY A 105 -22.07 -13.02 18.37
N ASP A 106 -23.00 -13.68 19.08
CA ASP A 106 -24.36 -13.96 18.59
C ASP A 106 -25.29 -12.73 18.55
N ASP A 107 -24.98 -11.66 19.30
CA ASP A 107 -25.82 -10.45 19.39
C ASP A 107 -25.56 -9.43 18.27
N ASP A 108 -24.39 -9.47 17.62
CA ASP A 108 -24.03 -8.59 16.50
C ASP A 108 -24.23 -9.39 15.21
N THR A 109 -25.29 -9.10 14.47
CA THR A 109 -25.72 -9.93 13.34
C THR A 109 -25.03 -9.56 12.02
N GLU A 110 -24.44 -8.35 11.93
CA GLU A 110 -23.87 -7.82 10.69
C GLU A 110 -22.45 -7.27 10.88
N ASP A 111 -21.59 -7.54 9.91
CA ASP A 111 -20.24 -6.97 9.88
C ASP A 111 -20.31 -5.47 9.61
N LYS A 112 -19.47 -4.71 10.30
CA LYS A 112 -19.46 -3.24 10.27
C LYS A 112 -18.51 -2.70 9.21
N THR A 113 -19.05 -2.08 8.17
CA THR A 113 -18.27 -1.42 7.12
C THR A 113 -17.47 -0.24 7.67
N ARG A 114 -16.14 -0.35 7.62
CA ARG A 114 -15.23 0.74 7.99
C ARG A 114 -15.08 1.74 6.87
N ALA A 115 -14.87 1.24 5.65
CA ALA A 115 -14.97 2.03 4.45
C ALA A 115 -15.13 1.09 3.23
N ASP A 116 -15.89 1.53 2.25
CA ASP A 116 -16.15 0.82 1.00
C ASP A 116 -16.23 1.86 -0.10
N GLY A 117 -15.29 1.81 -1.05
CA GLY A 117 -15.22 2.80 -2.11
C GLY A 117 -13.87 2.87 -2.80
N CYS A 118 -13.70 3.93 -3.59
CA CYS A 118 -12.50 4.21 -4.32
C CYS A 118 -12.10 5.68 -4.18
N MET A 119 -10.80 5.94 -4.18
CA MET A 119 -10.22 7.28 -4.15
C MET A 119 -9.23 7.42 -5.29
N GLU A 120 -9.39 8.48 -6.08
CA GLU A 120 -8.52 8.77 -7.22
C GLU A 120 -7.44 9.77 -6.82
N LEU A 121 -6.18 9.40 -7.08
CA LEU A 121 -5.05 10.32 -7.07
C LEU A 121 -4.84 10.81 -8.50
N ILE A 122 -5.12 12.10 -8.73
CA ILE A 122 -5.07 12.72 -10.05
C ILE A 122 -3.69 13.30 -10.30
N GLU A 123 -3.03 12.92 -11.41
CA GLU A 123 -1.65 13.31 -11.74
C GLU A 123 -1.40 14.83 -11.68
N ASP A 124 -2.37 15.64 -12.08
CA ASP A 124 -2.27 17.10 -12.11
C ASP A 124 -2.49 17.77 -10.74
N ARG A 125 -2.82 16.98 -9.70
CA ARG A 125 -3.24 17.49 -8.38
C ARG A 125 -2.42 16.94 -7.22
N ILE A 126 -1.32 16.26 -7.52
CA ILE A 126 -0.43 15.71 -6.49
C ILE A 126 0.68 16.68 -6.10
N TYR A 127 1.17 16.52 -4.88
CA TYR A 127 2.40 17.13 -4.42
C TYR A 127 3.45 16.05 -4.34
N PHE A 128 4.59 16.29 -4.97
CA PHE A 128 5.72 15.38 -4.91
C PHE A 128 6.55 15.62 -3.65
N GLU A 129 7.24 14.58 -3.18
CA GLU A 129 8.15 14.63 -2.03
C GLU A 129 7.51 15.22 -0.77
N LYS A 130 6.24 14.87 -0.55
CA LYS A 130 5.44 15.37 0.56
C LYS A 130 4.57 14.27 1.11
N LEU A 131 4.93 13.82 2.31
CA LEU A 131 4.08 12.95 3.11
C LEU A 131 2.69 13.57 3.28
N THR A 132 1.70 12.89 2.73
CA THR A 132 0.31 13.31 2.66
C THR A 132 -0.56 12.24 3.30
N THR A 133 -1.55 12.69 4.08
CA THR A 133 -2.58 11.81 4.62
C THR A 133 -3.87 12.04 3.84
N CYS A 134 -4.47 10.97 3.34
CA CYS A 134 -5.86 10.99 2.86
C CYS A 134 -6.72 10.06 3.70
N THR A 135 -8.02 10.28 3.71
CA THR A 135 -8.95 9.52 4.56
C THR A 135 -10.22 9.25 3.80
N MET A 136 -10.70 8.02 3.90
CA MET A 136 -12.00 7.61 3.39
C MET A 136 -12.87 7.17 4.56
N SER A 137 -14.00 7.84 4.72
CA SER A 137 -14.95 7.57 5.78
C SER A 137 -16.00 6.56 5.34
N GLY A 138 -16.35 5.66 6.24
CA GLY A 138 -17.55 4.82 6.15
C GLY A 138 -18.48 5.03 7.35
N PRO A 139 -19.60 4.31 7.40
CA PRO A 139 -20.62 4.53 8.42
C PRO A 139 -20.14 4.27 9.86
N TYR A 140 -19.17 3.36 10.03
CA TYR A 140 -18.69 2.94 11.35
C TYR A 140 -17.25 3.37 11.66
N GLY A 141 -16.59 4.13 10.78
CA GLY A 141 -15.20 4.55 10.99
C GLY A 141 -14.61 5.22 9.76
N SER A 142 -13.28 5.28 9.72
CA SER A 142 -12.56 5.70 8.53
C SER A 142 -11.27 4.91 8.35
N VAL A 143 -10.77 4.92 7.11
CA VAL A 143 -9.48 4.37 6.74
C VAL A 143 -8.62 5.53 6.27
N ALA A 144 -7.50 5.77 6.95
CA ALA A 144 -6.53 6.79 6.60
C ALA A 144 -5.28 6.14 5.96
N PHE A 145 -4.71 6.81 4.97
CA PHE A 145 -3.51 6.39 4.27
C PHE A 145 -2.48 7.48 4.39
N ASP A 146 -1.28 7.12 4.86
CA ASP A 146 -0.12 7.99 4.76
C ASP A 146 0.70 7.55 3.55
N TYR A 147 0.92 8.47 2.63
CA TYR A 147 1.60 8.20 1.37
C TYR A 147 2.49 9.37 0.95
N ASP A 148 3.44 9.09 0.06
CA ASP A 148 4.22 10.09 -0.66
C ASP A 148 4.29 9.69 -2.13
N ILE A 149 4.50 10.67 -3.00
CA ILE A 149 4.71 10.44 -4.42
C ILE A 149 6.08 10.99 -4.76
N PHE A 150 6.99 10.08 -5.09
CA PHE A 150 8.34 10.43 -5.53
C PHE A 150 8.29 10.77 -7.00
N ARG A 151 8.74 11.97 -7.38
CA ARG A 151 8.77 12.42 -8.79
C ARG A 151 9.62 11.51 -9.66
N TYR A 152 10.73 11.03 -9.10
CA TYR A 152 11.73 10.26 -9.83
C TYR A 152 11.96 8.88 -9.21
N GLY A 153 11.00 7.98 -9.42
CA GLY A 153 11.03 6.62 -8.91
C GLY A 153 11.47 5.59 -9.96
N PHE A 154 12.11 4.52 -9.47
CA PHE A 154 12.43 3.32 -10.24
C PHE A 154 11.91 2.07 -9.51
N GLU A 155 11.38 1.12 -10.27
CA GLU A 155 11.16 -0.24 -9.79
C GLU A 155 12.42 -1.07 -10.05
N ALA A 156 13.03 -1.58 -8.98
CA ALA A 156 14.21 -2.44 -9.06
C ALA A 156 13.90 -3.81 -8.47
N THR A 157 14.40 -4.87 -9.10
CA THR A 157 14.40 -6.22 -8.54
C THR A 157 15.81 -6.53 -8.05
N ILE A 158 15.93 -6.84 -6.77
CA ILE A 158 17.18 -7.33 -6.19
C ILE A 158 17.04 -8.84 -6.06
N GLU A 159 17.84 -9.58 -6.82
CA GLU A 159 17.98 -11.03 -6.69
C GLU A 159 19.17 -11.30 -5.78
N LEU A 160 18.95 -12.08 -4.72
CA LEU A 160 19.98 -12.48 -3.78
C LEU A 160 20.17 -13.99 -3.85
N ASP A 161 21.39 -14.41 -4.15
CA ASP A 161 21.80 -15.82 -4.07
C ASP A 161 22.58 -16.04 -2.77
N PHE A 162 21.96 -16.76 -1.83
CA PHE A 162 22.53 -17.00 -0.51
C PHE A 162 23.38 -18.27 -0.52
N LEU A 163 24.68 -18.13 -0.27
CA LEU A 163 25.57 -19.28 -0.03
C LEU A 163 25.25 -19.96 1.31
N GLU A 164 24.94 -19.16 2.33
CA GLU A 164 24.47 -19.58 3.66
C GLU A 164 23.50 -18.54 4.22
N VAL A 165 22.41 -18.98 4.87
CA VAL A 165 21.46 -18.09 5.56
C VAL A 165 21.70 -18.18 7.06
N PRO A 166 21.94 -17.05 7.78
CA PRO A 166 22.20 -17.08 9.22
C PRO A 166 21.04 -17.68 10.02
N GLU A 167 21.36 -18.26 11.18
CA GLU A 167 20.36 -18.61 12.19
C GLU A 167 19.68 -17.31 12.67
N GLY A 168 18.42 -17.10 12.24
CA GLY A 168 17.68 -15.84 12.43
C GLY A 168 17.26 -15.13 11.15
N GLY A 169 17.70 -15.61 9.98
CA GLY A 169 17.34 -15.05 8.68
C GLY A 169 18.14 -13.79 8.31
N PHE A 170 17.63 -13.02 7.36
CA PHE A 170 18.23 -11.76 6.91
C PHE A 170 17.15 -10.69 6.78
N GLY A 171 17.50 -9.43 7.08
CA GLY A 171 16.65 -8.27 6.88
C GLY A 171 17.22 -7.39 5.77
N MET A 172 16.37 -6.95 4.85
CA MET A 172 16.72 -5.94 3.85
C MET A 172 15.92 -4.67 4.12
N GLN A 173 16.61 -3.54 4.09
CA GLN A 173 15.99 -2.22 4.19
C GLN A 173 16.56 -1.34 3.09
N MET A 174 15.68 -0.70 2.31
CA MET A 174 16.07 0.39 1.43
C MET A 174 15.91 1.70 2.18
N CYS A 175 16.98 2.47 2.31
CA CYS A 175 16.96 3.80 2.91
C CYS A 175 17.01 4.85 1.78
N PRO A 176 15.99 5.70 1.63
CA PRO A 176 16.10 6.85 0.73
C PRO A 176 17.21 7.78 1.24
N GLN A 177 18.08 8.26 0.34
CA GLN A 177 19.00 9.34 0.64
C GLN A 177 18.25 10.67 0.54
N ASP A 178 18.35 11.51 1.57
CA ASP A 178 17.82 12.88 1.56
C ASP A 178 18.74 13.76 0.69
N PRO A 179 18.28 14.28 -0.46
CA PRO A 179 19.10 15.10 -1.34
C PRO A 179 19.42 16.49 -0.76
N HIS A 180 18.94 16.83 0.45
CA HIS A 180 19.19 18.10 1.11
C HIS A 180 20.24 18.05 2.24
N GLN A 181 21.00 16.95 2.35
CA GLN A 181 22.20 16.91 3.19
C GLN A 181 23.47 17.12 2.35
N ASP A 182 23.74 18.38 1.99
CA ASP A 182 25.07 18.90 1.64
C ASP A 182 25.19 20.36 2.08
#